data_AF-A0A7G9YR34-F1
#
_entry.id   AF-A0A7G9YR34-F1
#
_cell.length_a   1.000
_cell.length_b   1.000
_cell.length_c   1.000
_cell.angle_alpha   90.00
_cell.angle_beta   90.00
_cell.angle_gamma   90.00
#
_symmetry.space_group_name_H-M   'P 1'
#
loop_
_entity.id
_entity.type
_entity.pdbx_description
1 polymer ?
#
loop_
_entity_poly.entity_id
_entity_poly.type
_entity_poly.pdbx_seq_one_letter_code
_entity_poly.pdbx_strand_id
1 'polypeptide(L)'
;MLHACTSFLTFDEVFYKVNKVKGTDIAIKNLEAFLTIPNMRFIDVNGTVIWRALELIREYNILPRDAIHAATAFVAGAETIFSQDKDFGGIKGLKREWMK
;
A
#
# COMPACT_ATOMS: atom_id res chain seq x y z
N MET A 1 -7.51 14.15 -14.50
CA MET A 1 -7.97 12.77 -14.23
C MET A 1 -7.34 12.36 -12.90
N LEU A 2 -8.13 11.96 -11.91
CA LEU A 2 -7.58 11.51 -10.62
C LEU A 2 -7.06 10.09 -10.80
N HIS A 3 -5.76 9.87 -10.60
CA HIS A 3 -5.14 8.55 -10.68
C HIS A 3 -4.94 8.01 -9.26
N ALA A 4 -5.38 6.78 -9.01
CA ALA A 4 -5.05 6.07 -7.78
C ALA A 4 -3.63 5.48 -7.91
N CYS A 5 -2.96 5.23 -6.79
CA CYS A 5 -1.69 4.51 -6.79
C CYS A 5 -1.58 3.54 -5.62
N THR A 6 -0.73 2.54 -5.80
CA THR A 6 -0.41 1.56 -4.77
C THR A 6 1.01 1.05 -4.93
N SER A 7 1.58 0.50 -3.86
CA SER A 7 2.87 -0.16 -3.90
C SER A 7 2.78 -1.50 -4.63
N PHE A 8 3.81 -1.90 -5.37
CA PHE A 8 3.93 -3.29 -5.80
C PHE A 8 3.98 -4.28 -4.62
N LEU A 9 4.29 -3.84 -3.39
CA LEU A 9 4.16 -4.67 -2.20
C LEU A 9 2.73 -5.21 -2.00
N THR A 10 1.71 -4.47 -2.43
CA THR A 10 0.30 -4.89 -2.35
C THR A 10 0.05 -6.18 -3.14
N PHE A 11 0.84 -6.47 -4.18
CA PHE A 11 0.77 -7.73 -4.92
C PHE A 11 1.03 -8.95 -4.00
N ASP A 12 2.08 -8.91 -3.17
CA ASP A 12 2.35 -9.95 -2.16
C ASP A 12 1.19 -10.08 -1.17
N GLU A 13 0.72 -8.94 -0.66
CA GLU A 13 -0.30 -8.91 0.39
C GLU A 13 -1.67 -9.42 -0.08
N VAL A 14 -2.07 -9.09 -1.31
CA VAL A 14 -3.30 -9.61 -1.94
C VAL A 14 -3.22 -11.12 -2.06
N PHE A 15 -2.12 -11.64 -2.63
CA PHE A 15 -1.94 -13.09 -2.76
C PHE A 15 -1.98 -13.78 -1.41
N TYR A 16 -1.17 -13.32 -0.45
CA TYR A 16 -1.05 -13.94 0.87
C TYR A 16 -2.40 -13.97 1.61
N LYS A 17 -3.12 -12.84 1.66
CA LYS A 17 -4.40 -12.75 2.38
C LYS A 17 -5.48 -13.60 1.72
N VAL A 18 -5.60 -13.56 0.39
CA VAL A 18 -6.63 -14.33 -0.33
C VAL A 18 -6.32 -15.83 -0.28
N ASN A 19 -5.06 -16.23 -0.52
CA ASN A 19 -4.65 -17.64 -0.52
C ASN A 19 -4.95 -18.30 0.83
N LYS A 20 -4.64 -17.62 1.93
CA LYS A 20 -4.90 -18.11 3.30
C LYS A 20 -6.38 -18.42 3.57
N VAL A 21 -7.31 -17.76 2.87
CA VAL A 21 -8.76 -17.87 3.13
C VAL A 21 -9.50 -18.65 2.04
N LYS A 22 -9.04 -18.56 0.78
CA LYS A 22 -9.76 -19.01 -0.41
C LYS A 22 -8.96 -19.94 -1.33
N GLY A 23 -7.70 -20.20 -1.02
CA GLY A 23 -6.80 -21.06 -1.81
C GLY A 23 -6.17 -20.36 -3.03
N THR A 24 -5.20 -21.05 -3.63
CA THR A 24 -4.28 -20.50 -4.65
C THR A 24 -5.00 -20.03 -5.91
N ASP A 25 -5.94 -20.82 -6.43
CA ASP A 25 -6.63 -20.49 -7.69
C ASP A 25 -7.42 -19.17 -7.60
N ILE A 26 -8.06 -18.93 -6.46
CA ILE A 26 -8.77 -17.68 -6.20
C ILE A 26 -7.78 -16.54 -5.98
N ALA A 27 -6.65 -16.77 -5.31
CA ALA A 27 -5.61 -15.77 -5.15
C ALA A 27 -5.02 -15.30 -6.49
N ILE A 28 -4.73 -16.23 -7.41
CA ILE A 28 -4.22 -15.91 -8.76
C ILE A 28 -5.23 -15.03 -9.52
N LYS A 29 -6.52 -15.40 -9.55
CA LYS A 29 -7.56 -14.58 -10.18
C LYS A 29 -7.66 -13.17 -9.58
N ASN A 30 -7.47 -13.04 -8.26
CA ASN A 30 -7.47 -11.73 -7.60
C ASN A 30 -6.23 -10.90 -7.97
N LEU A 31 -5.07 -11.52 -8.16
CA LEU A 31 -3.88 -10.82 -8.64
C LEU A 31 -4.04 -10.32 -10.08
N GLU A 32 -4.61 -11.13 -10.97
CA GLU A 32 -4.91 -10.72 -12.34
C GLU A 32 -5.87 -9.52 -12.36
N ALA A 33 -6.94 -9.58 -11.57
CA ALA A 33 -7.86 -8.46 -11.40
C ALA A 33 -7.17 -7.23 -10.80
N PHE A 34 -6.32 -7.41 -9.78
CA PHE A 34 -5.57 -6.33 -9.14
C PHE A 34 -4.64 -5.61 -10.12
N LEU A 35 -3.86 -6.34 -10.91
CA LEU A 35 -2.92 -5.78 -11.89
C LEU A 35 -3.61 -5.11 -13.09
N THR A 36 -4.90 -5.39 -13.31
CA THR A 36 -5.70 -4.84 -14.42
C THR A 36 -6.68 -3.75 -13.98
N ILE A 37 -6.60 -3.26 -12.73
CA ILE A 37 -7.45 -2.17 -12.26
C ILE A 37 -7.24 -0.91 -13.10
N PRO A 38 -8.31 -0.35 -13.74
CA PRO A 38 -8.18 0.83 -14.56
C PRO A 38 -7.80 2.04 -13.70
N ASN A 39 -6.95 2.92 -14.25
CA ASN A 39 -6.47 4.14 -13.59
C ASN A 39 -5.67 3.91 -12.29
N MET A 40 -5.16 2.69 -12.06
CA MET A 40 -4.23 2.40 -10.97
C MET A 40 -2.77 2.50 -11.46
N ARG A 41 -1.97 3.29 -10.76
CA ARG A 41 -0.51 3.35 -10.95
C ARG A 41 0.19 2.49 -9.89
N PHE A 42 0.98 1.52 -10.33
CA PHE A 42 1.83 0.74 -9.44
C PHE A 42 3.17 1.44 -9.25
N ILE A 43 3.61 1.55 -7.99
CA ILE A 43 4.86 2.22 -7.62
C ILE A 43 5.88 1.17 -7.19
N ASP A 44 7.07 1.24 -7.79
CA ASP A 44 8.20 0.38 -7.45
C ASP A 44 8.70 0.65 -6.03
N VAL A 45 8.99 -0.44 -5.31
CA VAL A 45 9.68 -0.37 -4.02
C VAL A 45 11.18 -0.34 -4.29
N ASN A 46 11.72 0.87 -4.44
CA ASN A 46 13.15 1.11 -4.68
C ASN A 46 13.86 1.66 -3.43
N GLY A 47 15.15 1.97 -3.55
CA GLY A 47 15.95 2.50 -2.44
C GLY A 47 15.36 3.78 -1.80
N THR A 48 14.78 4.67 -2.59
CA THR A 48 14.11 5.88 -2.08
C THR A 48 12.93 5.54 -1.18
N VAL A 49 12.10 4.59 -1.60
CA VAL A 49 10.96 4.11 -0.79
C VAL A 49 11.45 3.45 0.50
N ILE A 50 12.48 2.61 0.42
CA ILE A 50 13.01 1.89 1.60
C ILE A 50 13.63 2.84 2.63
N TRP A 51 14.43 3.82 2.20
CA TRP A 51 14.99 4.82 3.12
C TRP A 51 13.90 5.65 3.78
N ARG A 52 12.89 6.08 3.00
CA ARG A 52 11.74 6.82 3.55
C ARG A 52 10.92 5.96 4.52
N ALA A 53 10.76 4.67 4.24
CA ALA A 53 10.08 3.75 5.15
C ALA A 53 10.83 3.64 6.48
N LEU A 54 12.16 3.55 6.47
CA LEU A 54 12.96 3.52 7.69
C LEU A 54 12.79 4.78 8.56
N GLU A 55 12.71 5.97 7.94
CA GLU A 55 12.40 7.22 8.65
C GLU A 55 11.04 7.15 9.35
N LEU A 56 10.01 6.68 8.63
CA LEU A 56 8.65 6.56 9.17
C LEU A 56 8.57 5.53 10.29
N ILE A 57 9.30 4.42 10.21
CA ILE A 57 9.38 3.43 11.30
C ILE A 57 9.96 4.10 12.57
N ARG A 58 11.03 4.90 12.43
CA ARG A 58 11.65 5.58 13.57
C ARG A 58 10.74 6.63 14.20
N GLU A 59 9.96 7.34 13.39
CA GLU A 59 9.11 8.44 13.83
C GLU A 59 7.76 7.97 14.40
N TYR A 60 7.15 6.97 13.78
CA TYR A 60 5.77 6.54 14.08
C TYR A 60 5.65 5.13 14.66
N ASN A 61 6.76 4.38 14.77
CA ASN A 61 6.79 3.01 15.29
C ASN A 61 5.82 2.05 14.57
N ILE A 62 5.59 2.28 13.27
CA ILE A 62 4.78 1.41 12.41
C ILE A 62 5.61 0.25 11.87
N LEU A 63 4.95 -0.84 11.47
CA LEU A 63 5.63 -2.02 10.94
C LEU A 63 6.20 -1.77 9.52
N PRO A 64 7.24 -2.51 9.11
CA PRO A 64 7.91 -2.24 7.83
C PRO A 64 7.02 -2.26 6.59
N ARG A 65 6.01 -3.14 6.52
CA ARG A 65 5.09 -3.20 5.38
C ARG A 65 4.22 -1.94 5.29
N ASP A 66 3.67 -1.50 6.41
CA ASP A 66 2.89 -0.26 6.48
C ASP A 66 3.77 0.96 6.21
N ALA A 67 5.00 0.95 6.70
CA ALA A 67 5.97 1.99 6.41
C ALA A 67 6.31 2.07 4.90
N ILE A 68 6.43 0.94 4.20
CA ILE A 68 6.61 0.91 2.75
C ILE A 68 5.40 1.51 2.03
N HIS A 69 4.17 1.19 2.45
CA HIS A 69 2.97 1.78 1.86
C HIS A 69 2.89 3.30 2.08
N ALA A 70 3.14 3.77 3.30
CA ALA A 70 3.17 5.20 3.60
C ALA A 70 4.29 5.91 2.83
N ALA A 71 5.50 5.33 2.77
CA ALA A 71 6.61 5.86 2.00
C ALA A 71 6.30 5.92 0.49
N THR A 72 5.68 4.87 -0.06
CA THR A 72 5.19 4.84 -1.44
C THR A 72 4.21 5.99 -1.69
N ALA A 73 3.26 6.23 -0.79
CA ALA A 73 2.31 7.35 -0.92
C ALA A 73 3.03 8.70 -0.98
N PHE A 74 3.99 8.94 -0.07
CA PHE A 74 4.79 10.17 -0.08
C PHE A 74 5.60 10.34 -1.36
N VAL A 75 6.31 9.30 -1.80
CA VAL A 75 7.11 9.33 -3.04
C VAL A 75 6.22 9.54 -4.27
N ALA A 76 4.99 9.02 -4.25
CA ALA A 76 4.01 9.19 -5.29
C ALA A 76 3.34 10.58 -5.30
N GLY A 77 3.57 11.41 -4.28
CA GLY A 77 2.90 12.70 -4.08
C GLY A 77 1.44 12.57 -3.63
N ALA A 78 1.06 11.43 -3.05
CA ALA A 78 -0.29 11.19 -2.58
C ALA A 78 -0.49 11.78 -1.17
N GLU A 79 -1.54 12.58 -1.01
CA GLU A 79 -1.89 13.22 0.27
C GLU A 79 -2.85 12.35 1.11
N THR A 80 -3.50 11.37 0.48
CA THR A 80 -4.50 10.51 1.13
C THR A 80 -4.20 9.04 0.89
N ILE A 81 -4.27 8.25 1.97
CA ILE A 81 -4.19 6.78 1.92
C ILE A 81 -5.56 6.18 2.28
N PHE A 82 -6.07 5.34 1.38
CA PHE A 82 -7.28 4.54 1.61
C PHE A 82 -6.88 3.21 2.24
N SER A 83 -7.16 3.03 3.52
CA SER A 83 -6.80 1.80 4.25
C SER A 83 -7.77 1.55 5.40
N GLN A 84 -7.97 0.28 5.77
CA GLN A 84 -8.64 -0.10 7.02
C GLN A 84 -7.74 0.05 8.26
N ASP A 85 -6.43 0.13 8.05
CA ASP A 85 -5.43 0.09 9.12
C ASP A 85 -5.26 1.42 9.85
N LYS A 86 -5.51 1.42 11.17
CA LYS A 86 -5.56 2.63 12.03
C LYS A 86 -4.19 3.24 12.25
N ASP A 87 -3.14 2.48 11.99
CA ASP A 87 -1.76 2.92 12.21
C ASP A 87 -1.37 4.06 11.25
N PHE A 88 -2.03 4.21 10.10
CA PHE A 88 -1.84 5.36 9.21
C PHE A 88 -2.43 6.68 9.72
N GLY A 89 -3.33 6.65 10.71
CA GLY A 89 -4.06 7.84 11.16
C GLY A 89 -3.20 8.89 11.87
N GLY A 90 -2.03 8.51 12.39
CA GLY A 90 -1.11 9.39 13.11
C GLY A 90 0.00 10.01 12.26
N ILE A 91 0.10 9.64 10.97
CA ILE A 91 1.23 10.04 10.13
C ILE A 91 1.04 11.46 9.61
N LYS A 92 1.92 12.38 10.01
CA LYS A 92 1.85 13.78 9.58
C LYS A 92 2.04 13.88 8.06
N GLY A 93 1.15 14.60 7.40
CA GLY A 93 1.20 14.81 5.95
C GLY A 93 0.57 13.68 5.12
N LEU A 94 -0.02 12.67 5.77
CA LEU A 94 -0.77 11.60 5.10
C LEU A 94 -2.15 11.46 5.74
N LYS A 95 -3.19 11.89 5.05
CA LYS A 95 -4.57 11.75 5.51
C LYS A 95 -5.03 10.30 5.33
N ARG A 96 -5.49 9.65 6.40
CA ARG A 96 -6.12 8.34 6.28
C ARG A 96 -7.62 8.47 6.02
N GLU A 97 -8.11 7.77 5.00
CA GLU A 97 -9.55 7.58 4.74
C GLU A 97 -9.91 6.09 4.63
N TRP A 98 -11.20 5.78 4.82
CA TRP A 98 -11.77 4.45 4.58
C TRP A 98 -13.24 4.57 4.21
N MET A 99 -13.74 3.63 3.40
CA MET A 99 -15.16 3.55 3.06
C MET A 99 -15.99 3.29 4.34
N LYS A 100 -17.05 4.08 4.54
CA LYS A 100 -18.02 3.85 5.64
C LYS A 100 -18.81 2.57 5.42
#